data_AF-A0A8J1MN46-F1
#
_entry.id   AF-A0A8J1MN46-F1
#
_cell.length_a   1.000
_cell.length_b   1.000
_cell.length_c   1.000
_cell.angle_alpha   90.00
_cell.angle_beta   90.00
_cell.angle_gamma   90.00
#
_symmetry.space_group_name_H-M   'P 1'
#
loop_
_entity.id
_entity.type
_entity.pdbx_description
1 polymer ?
#
loop_
_entity_poly.entity_id
_entity_poly.type
_entity_poly.pdbx_seq_one_letter_code
_entity_poly.pdbx_strand_id
1 'polypeptide(L)'
;MRCLGTCPTPGEVARHLQVHKIGKDGVDFSTFLTIMYWQQKQEDPENEIMVAMLMSDKQKKGVIPVTELRAKLTQMGEKLTPKEVDDLLKGVKVGPNGTVKYEEFVRAATVPMPDY
;
A
#
# COMPACT_ATOMS: atom_id res chain seq x y z
N MET A 1 -9.94 2.87 -10.44
CA MET A 1 -8.55 3.22 -10.09
C MET A 1 -7.75 1.95 -9.85
N ARG A 2 -7.97 1.21 -8.75
CA ARG A 2 -7.22 -0.03 -8.44
C ARG A 2 -7.22 -1.10 -9.54
N CYS A 3 -8.37 -1.36 -10.17
CA CYS A 3 -8.46 -2.29 -11.30
C CYS A 3 -7.70 -1.82 -12.56
N LEU A 4 -7.22 -0.58 -12.58
CA LEU A 4 -6.41 -0.01 -13.67
C LEU A 4 -4.93 0.11 -13.27
N GLY A 5 -4.51 -0.57 -12.19
CA GLY A 5 -3.12 -0.68 -11.77
C GLY A 5 -2.60 0.44 -10.86
N THR A 6 -3.44 1.36 -10.40
CA THR A 6 -3.06 2.36 -9.38
C THR A 6 -3.39 1.89 -7.96
N CYS A 7 -2.72 2.41 -6.94
CA CYS A 7 -2.92 2.04 -5.54
C CYS A 7 -3.33 3.23 -4.66
N PRO A 8 -4.43 3.95 -4.97
CA PRO A 8 -4.78 5.15 -4.21
C PRO A 8 -5.22 4.78 -2.80
N THR A 9 -4.77 5.59 -1.86
CA THR A 9 -5.23 5.61 -0.47
C THR A 9 -6.65 6.21 -0.40
N PRO A 10 -7.54 5.73 0.50
CA PRO A 10 -8.78 6.43 0.85
C PRO A 10 -8.65 7.95 0.99
N GLY A 11 -7.56 8.43 1.62
CA GLY A 11 -7.29 9.87 1.74
C GLY A 11 -7.11 10.56 0.38
N GLU A 12 -6.36 9.96 -0.55
CA GLU A 12 -6.18 10.50 -1.89
C GLU A 12 -7.45 10.45 -2.73
N VAL A 13 -8.24 9.37 -2.61
CA VAL A 13 -9.54 9.29 -3.27
C VAL A 13 -10.44 10.43 -2.79
N ALA A 14 -10.52 10.66 -1.47
CA ALA A 14 -11.29 11.76 -0.90
C ALA A 14 -10.80 13.13 -1.41
N ARG A 15 -9.48 13.32 -1.52
CA ARG A 15 -8.88 14.54 -2.07
C ARG A 15 -9.27 14.75 -3.53
N HIS A 16 -9.22 13.72 -4.38
CA HIS A 16 -9.65 13.82 -5.77
C HIS A 16 -11.12 14.21 -5.90
N LEU A 17 -11.99 13.60 -5.08
CA LEU A 17 -13.42 13.95 -5.06
C LEU A 17 -13.62 15.42 -4.68
N GLN A 18 -12.88 15.92 -3.69
CA GLN A 18 -12.98 17.32 -3.25
C GLN A 18 -12.46 18.30 -4.31
N VAL A 19 -11.26 18.06 -4.86
CA VAL A 19 -10.61 18.96 -5.84
C VAL A 19 -11.42 19.07 -7.12
N HIS A 20 -11.97 17.95 -7.60
CA HIS A 20 -12.78 17.92 -8.82
C HIS A 20 -14.28 18.19 -8.57
N LYS A 21 -14.66 18.52 -7.32
CA LYS A 21 -16.06 18.81 -6.92
C LYS A 21 -17.03 17.69 -7.33
N ILE A 22 -16.59 16.45 -7.21
CA ILE A 22 -17.38 15.27 -7.58
C ILE A 22 -18.43 15.03 -6.50
N GLY A 23 -19.69 15.22 -6.88
CA GLY A 23 -20.86 15.02 -6.03
C GLY A 23 -21.56 13.69 -6.30
N LYS A 24 -22.87 13.65 -6.04
CA LYS A 24 -23.71 12.44 -6.26
C LYS A 24 -23.91 12.09 -7.73
N ASP A 25 -23.67 13.04 -8.63
CA ASP A 25 -23.87 12.88 -10.08
C ASP A 25 -22.74 12.05 -10.74
N GLY A 26 -21.74 11.65 -9.95
CA GLY A 26 -20.63 10.83 -10.41
C GLY A 26 -19.53 11.63 -11.11
N VAL A 27 -18.67 10.92 -11.82
CA VAL A 27 -17.50 11.47 -12.51
C VAL A 27 -17.64 11.23 -14.01
N ASP A 28 -17.45 12.28 -14.82
CA ASP A 28 -17.38 12.11 -16.27
C ASP A 28 -16.02 11.50 -16.67
N PHE A 29 -15.98 10.91 -17.86
CA PHE A 29 -14.79 10.19 -18.32
C PHE A 29 -13.54 11.08 -18.41
N SER A 30 -13.67 12.33 -18.84
CA SER A 30 -12.51 13.24 -18.99
C SER A 30 -11.91 13.62 -17.63
N THR A 31 -12.77 13.84 -16.63
CA THR A 31 -12.35 14.08 -15.25
C THR A 31 -11.70 12.84 -14.65
N PHE A 32 -12.28 11.65 -14.90
CA PHE A 32 -11.70 10.39 -14.44
C PHE A 32 -10.29 10.16 -15.02
N LEU A 33 -10.09 10.41 -16.32
CA LEU A 33 -8.77 10.31 -16.95
C LEU A 33 -7.76 11.30 -16.33
N THR A 34 -8.21 12.52 -16.02
CA THR A 34 -7.37 13.52 -15.34
C THR A 34 -6.92 13.02 -13.97
N ILE A 35 -7.86 12.48 -13.17
CA ILE A 35 -7.56 11.90 -11.85
C ILE A 35 -6.57 10.73 -11.98
N MET A 36 -6.79 9.82 -12.92
CA MET A 36 -5.92 8.67 -13.15
C MET A 36 -4.50 9.10 -13.55
N TYR A 37 -4.37 10.07 -14.45
CA TYR A 37 -3.08 10.61 -14.89
C TYR A 37 -2.27 11.15 -13.71
N TRP A 38 -2.90 11.97 -12.86
CA TRP A 38 -2.21 12.54 -11.70
C TRP A 38 -1.91 11.50 -10.63
N GLN A 39 -2.83 10.56 -10.39
CA GLN A 39 -2.58 9.48 -9.43
C GLN A 39 -1.37 8.63 -9.85
N GLN A 40 -1.30 8.23 -11.12
CA GLN A 40 -0.19 7.43 -11.63
C GLN A 40 1.17 8.17 -11.56
N LYS A 41 1.16 9.51 -11.58
CA LYS A 41 2.37 10.31 -11.49
C LYS A 41 2.90 10.47 -10.07
N GLN A 42 2.05 10.35 -9.05
CA GLN A 42 2.44 10.57 -7.66
C GLN A 42 2.77 9.28 -6.91
N GLU A 43 2.17 8.15 -7.30
CA GLU A 43 2.32 6.88 -6.59
C GLU A 43 3.68 6.24 -6.88
N ASP A 44 4.38 5.83 -5.82
CA ASP A 44 5.52 4.93 -5.88
C ASP A 44 5.47 3.96 -4.68
N PRO A 45 4.55 2.98 -4.69
CA PRO A 45 4.28 2.15 -3.51
C PRO A 45 5.50 1.34 -3.07
N GLU A 46 6.34 0.90 -4.01
CA GLU A 46 7.56 0.15 -3.69
C GLU A 46 8.52 1.02 -2.87
N ASN A 47 8.81 2.24 -3.34
CA ASN A 47 9.68 3.16 -2.64
C ASN A 47 9.07 3.67 -1.33
N GLU A 48 7.77 3.99 -1.31
CA GLU A 48 7.07 4.45 -0.11
C GLU A 48 7.13 3.41 1.03
N ILE A 49 6.81 2.15 0.73
CA ILE A 49 6.87 1.06 1.71
C ILE A 49 8.33 0.83 2.14
N MET A 50 9.28 0.83 1.20
CA MET A 50 10.70 0.65 1.52
C MET A 50 11.21 1.75 2.46
N VAL A 51 10.92 3.01 2.18
CA VAL A 51 11.30 4.15 3.02
C VAL A 51 10.68 4.04 4.41
N ALA A 52 9.41 3.64 4.52
CA ALA A 52 8.74 3.42 5.81
C ALA A 52 9.41 2.31 6.65
N MET A 53 9.85 1.23 6.01
CA MET A 53 10.58 0.14 6.67
C MET A 53 11.98 0.59 7.12
N LEU A 54 12.71 1.33 6.27
CA LEU A 54 14.02 1.88 6.60
C LEU A 54 13.96 2.88 7.76
N MET A 55 12.92 3.72 7.83
CA MET A 55 12.69 4.62 8.95
C MET A 55 12.36 3.89 10.25
N SER A 56 11.75 2.70 10.15
CA SER A 56 11.46 1.86 11.31
C SER A 56 12.72 1.14 11.83
N ASP A 57 13.65 0.79 10.94
CA ASP A 57 14.85 0.03 11.26
C ASP A 57 16.08 0.90 11.54
N LYS A 58 16.13 1.46 12.75
CA LYS A 58 17.26 2.28 13.20
C LYS A 58 18.62 1.57 13.15
N GLN A 59 18.62 0.24 13.21
CA GLN A 59 19.84 -0.58 13.23
C GLN A 59 20.22 -1.10 11.84
N LYS A 60 19.43 -0.80 10.79
CA LYS A 60 19.63 -1.26 9.41
C LYS A 60 19.86 -2.77 9.31
N LYS A 61 19.10 -3.55 10.07
CA LYS A 61 19.10 -5.02 10.03
C LYS A 61 18.57 -5.58 8.70
N GLY A 62 17.74 -4.81 7.98
CA GLY A 62 17.10 -5.27 6.75
C GLY A 62 15.95 -6.25 6.98
N VAL A 63 15.56 -6.48 8.23
CA VAL A 63 14.51 -7.43 8.64
C VAL A 63 13.65 -6.90 9.79
N ILE A 64 12.35 -7.18 9.75
CA ILE A 64 11.37 -6.83 10.79
C ILE A 64 10.73 -8.09 11.37
N PRO A 65 10.53 -8.17 12.70
CA PRO A 65 9.71 -9.23 13.29
C PRO A 65 8.27 -9.17 12.77
N VAL A 66 7.67 -10.32 12.46
CA VAL A 66 6.27 -10.40 11.97
C VAL A 66 5.28 -9.75 12.95
N THR A 67 5.53 -9.89 14.25
CA THR A 67 4.71 -9.30 15.31
C THR A 67 4.74 -7.77 15.27
N GLU A 68 5.92 -7.18 15.07
CA GLU A 68 6.08 -5.73 14.96
C GLU A 68 5.44 -5.20 13.65
N LEU A 69 5.65 -5.91 12.55
CA LEU A 69 5.04 -5.58 11.26
C LEU A 69 3.51 -5.58 11.36
N ARG A 70 2.91 -6.62 11.96
CA ARG A 70 1.46 -6.68 12.19
C ARG A 70 0.98 -5.53 13.07
N ALA A 71 1.69 -5.22 14.14
CA ALA A 71 1.33 -4.11 15.02
C ALA A 71 1.33 -2.78 14.25
N LYS A 72 2.36 -2.50 13.44
CA LYS A 72 2.44 -1.28 12.63
C LYS A 72 1.26 -1.17 11.65
N LEU A 73 0.99 -2.23 10.88
CA LEU A 73 -0.06 -2.24 9.86
C LEU A 73 -1.48 -2.13 10.43
N THR A 74 -1.69 -2.53 11.69
CA THR A 74 -3.01 -2.47 12.34
C THR A 74 -3.21 -1.23 13.20
N GLN A 75 -2.14 -0.50 13.55
CA GLN A 75 -2.20 0.63 14.49
C GLN A 75 -1.89 1.98 13.85
N MET A 76 -1.14 2.04 12.75
CA MET A 76 -0.64 3.29 12.16
C MET A 76 -1.24 3.53 10.77
N GLY A 77 -1.54 4.81 10.46
CA GLY A 77 -2.02 5.23 9.14
C GLY A 77 -3.37 4.62 8.77
N GLU A 78 -3.46 4.12 7.53
CA GLU A 78 -4.62 3.39 7.02
C GLU A 78 -4.59 1.95 7.53
N LYS A 79 -5.25 1.75 8.66
CA LYS A 79 -5.20 0.51 9.42
C LYS A 79 -5.79 -0.65 8.62
N LEU A 80 -5.00 -1.69 8.46
CA LEU A 80 -5.47 -2.97 7.95
C LEU A 80 -6.09 -3.79 9.08
N THR A 81 -7.10 -4.57 8.73
CA THR A 81 -7.65 -5.60 9.61
C THR A 81 -6.64 -6.74 9.79
N PRO A 82 -6.70 -7.50 10.89
CA PRO A 82 -5.82 -8.65 11.09
C PRO A 82 -5.85 -9.63 9.90
N LYS A 83 -7.03 -9.84 9.31
CA LYS A 83 -7.22 -10.69 8.14
C LYS A 83 -6.50 -10.16 6.90
N GLU A 84 -6.60 -8.87 6.62
CA GLU A 84 -5.88 -8.25 5.49
C GLU A 84 -4.36 -8.35 5.66
N VAL A 85 -3.86 -8.23 6.90
CA VAL A 85 -2.44 -8.44 7.19
C VAL A 85 -2.05 -9.90 6.95
N ASP A 86 -2.88 -10.86 7.35
CA ASP A 86 -2.67 -12.28 7.07
C ASP A 86 -2.63 -12.58 5.57
N ASP A 87 -3.57 -12.01 4.82
CA ASP A 87 -3.63 -12.15 3.36
C ASP A 87 -2.41 -11.53 2.68
N LEU A 88 -1.92 -10.39 3.18
CA LEU A 88 -0.74 -9.71 2.64
C LEU A 88 0.58 -10.44 2.98
N LEU A 89 0.63 -11.14 4.12
CA LEU A 89 1.76 -11.99 4.49
C LEU A 89 1.72 -13.36 3.81
N LYS A 90 0.64 -13.70 3.11
CA LYS A 90 0.49 -14.96 2.40
C LYS A 90 1.51 -15.05 1.26
N GLY A 91 2.47 -15.96 1.39
CA GLY A 91 3.54 -16.14 0.40
C GLY A 91 4.82 -15.36 0.71
N VAL A 92 4.83 -14.56 1.78
CA VAL A 92 6.07 -13.95 2.30
C VAL A 92 6.83 -15.00 3.11
N LYS A 93 8.13 -15.15 2.85
CA LYS A 93 8.95 -16.11 3.59
C LYS A 93 9.28 -15.56 4.97
N VAL A 94 8.92 -16.32 6.00
CA VAL A 94 9.29 -16.02 7.37
C VAL A 94 10.54 -16.81 7.73
N GLY A 95 11.57 -16.09 8.19
CA GLY A 95 12.82 -16.69 8.64
C GLY A 95 12.67 -17.47 9.94
N PRO A 96 13.70 -18.25 10.32
CA PRO A 96 13.66 -19.11 11.52
C PRO A 96 13.44 -18.36 12.84
N ASN A 97 13.73 -17.06 12.88
CA ASN A 97 13.54 -16.21 14.05
C ASN A 97 12.22 -15.42 14.03
N GLY A 98 11.28 -15.76 13.13
CA GLY A 98 10.01 -15.04 13.00
C GLY A 98 10.15 -13.65 12.36
N THR A 99 11.18 -13.44 11.55
CA THR A 99 11.48 -12.17 10.88
C THR A 99 11.24 -12.26 9.37
N VAL A 100 10.97 -11.11 8.76
CA VAL A 100 10.73 -10.95 7.32
C VAL A 100 11.71 -9.92 6.77
N LYS A 101 12.29 -10.17 5.60
CA LYS A 101 13.11 -9.20 4.88
C LYS A 101 12.26 -8.13 4.22
N TYR A 102 12.68 -6.87 4.29
CA TYR A 102 11.91 -5.75 3.72
C TYR A 102 11.66 -5.93 2.24
N GLU A 103 12.70 -6.28 1.48
CA GLU A 103 12.61 -6.47 0.03
C GLU A 103 11.58 -7.55 -0.35
N GLU A 104 11.53 -8.65 0.41
CA GLU A 104 10.58 -9.73 0.16
C GLU A 104 9.15 -9.29 0.48
N PHE A 105 8.96 -8.55 1.58
CA PHE A 105 7.66 -7.99 1.95
C PHE A 105 7.18 -6.94 0.95
N VAL A 106 8.03 -5.98 0.59
CA VAL A 106 7.73 -4.92 -0.37
C VAL A 106 7.33 -5.53 -1.70
N ARG A 107 8.11 -6.49 -2.22
CA ARG A 107 7.74 -7.21 -3.44
C ARG A 107 6.40 -7.91 -3.30
N ALA A 108 6.13 -8.62 -2.20
CA ALA A 108 4.85 -9.29 -2.02
C ALA A 108 3.66 -8.32 -1.94
N ALA A 109 3.85 -7.15 -1.34
CA ALA A 109 2.83 -6.11 -1.20
C ALA A 109 2.57 -5.33 -2.50
N THR A 110 3.55 -5.26 -3.41
CA THR A 110 3.44 -4.49 -4.67
C THR A 110 3.19 -5.37 -5.90
N VAL A 111 3.36 -6.69 -5.80
CA VAL A 111 3.00 -7.59 -6.90
C VAL A 111 1.49 -7.52 -7.14
N PRO A 112 1.04 -7.18 -8.37
CA PRO A 112 -0.39 -7.19 -8.68
C PRO A 112 -0.92 -8.61 -8.45
N MET A 113 -2.08 -8.71 -7.78
CA MET A 113 -2.77 -9.99 -7.63
C MET A 113 -2.88 -10.65 -9.00
N PRO A 114 -2.45 -11.92 -9.17
CA PRO A 114 -2.54 -12.57 -10.46
C PRO A 114 -3.97 -12.51 -10.96
N ASP A 115 -4.14 -12.02 -12.19
CA ASP A 115 -5.44 -11.98 -12.87
C ASP A 115 -6.07 -13.37 -12.80
N TYR A 116 -7.33 -13.42 -12.34
CA TYR A 116 -8.14 -14.64 -12.24
C TYR A 116 -8.82 -14.93 -13.57
#